data_AF-A0A8X6M3L7-F1
#
_entry.id   AF-A0A8X6M3L7-F1
#
_cell.length_a   1.000
_cell.length_b   1.000
_cell.length_c   1.000
_cell.angle_alpha   90.00
_cell.angle_beta   90.00
_cell.angle_gamma   90.00
#
_symmetry.space_group_name_H-M   'P 1'
#
loop_
_entity.id
_entity.type
_entity.pdbx_description
1 polymer ?
#
loop_
_entity_poly.entity_id
_entity_poly.type
_entity_poly.pdbx_seq_one_letter_code
_entity_poly.pdbx_strand_id
1 'polypeptide(L)'
;MFRQIKVQEHQQDFLRIYGDHRLKKISFLSLENVTYGTKPAPYLATRCLLQLAHEGRTSTHLPLQLSKIAPTWMTFCQEQTTSLLLKRCSDN
;
A
#
# COMPACT_ATOMS: atom_id res chain seq x y z
N MET A 1 3.48 -2.12 0.32
CA MET A 1 4.32 -1.75 1.48
C MET A 1 3.99 -0.35 1.99
N PHE A 2 4.25 0.74 1.25
CA PHE A 2 3.99 2.11 1.75
C PHE A 2 2.53 2.41 2.09
N ARG A 3 1.58 1.81 1.35
CA ARG A 3 0.12 1.95 1.60
C ARG A 3 -0.37 1.41 2.96
N GLN A 4 0.49 0.73 3.72
CA GLN A 4 0.17 0.27 5.09
C GLN A 4 0.50 1.33 6.15
N ILE A 5 1.12 2.45 5.76
CA ILE A 5 1.54 3.53 6.67
C ILE A 5 0.52 4.66 6.53
N LYS A 6 -0.29 4.87 7.58
CA LYS A 6 -1.29 5.94 7.64
C LYS A 6 -0.60 7.31 7.80
N VAL A 7 -1.01 8.28 6.99
CA VAL A 7 -0.57 9.67 7.07
C VAL A 7 -1.42 10.39 8.11
N GLN A 8 -0.78 11.24 8.91
CA GLN A 8 -1.48 12.05 9.91
C GLN A 8 -2.50 12.96 9.21
N GLU A 9 -3.70 13.10 9.78
CA GLU A 9 -4.84 13.77 9.12
C GLU A 9 -4.50 15.19 8.63
N HIS A 10 -3.78 15.96 9.44
CA HIS A 10 -3.34 17.32 9.07
C HIS A 10 -2.29 17.37 7.94
N GLN A 11 -1.70 16.23 7.57
CA GLN A 11 -0.70 16.12 6.50
C GLN A 11 -1.27 15.52 5.21
N GLN A 12 -2.48 14.95 5.24
CA GLN A 12 -3.08 14.31 4.06
C GLN A 12 -3.33 15.30 2.92
N ASP A 13 -3.59 16.56 3.27
CA ASP A 13 -3.78 17.65 2.31
C ASP A 13 -2.56 17.92 1.42
N PHE A 14 -1.34 17.59 1.89
CA PHE A 14 -0.12 17.71 1.09
C PHE A 14 0.03 16.60 0.04
N LEU A 15 -0.81 15.57 0.10
CA LEU A 15 -0.80 14.42 -0.81
C LEU A 15 -2.04 14.36 -1.71
N ARG A 16 -2.69 15.51 -1.92
CA ARG A 16 -3.85 15.59 -2.83
C ARG A 16 -3.44 15.30 -4.26
N ILE A 17 -4.19 14.42 -4.90
CA ILE A 17 -4.04 14.11 -6.32
C ILE A 17 -5.23 14.67 -7.09
N TYR A 18 -4.93 15.16 -8.29
CA TYR A 18 -5.92 15.60 -9.25
C TYR A 18 -6.42 14.40 -10.05
N GLY A 19 -7.72 14.14 -9.97
CA GLY A 19 -8.38 13.18 -10.84
C GLY A 19 -8.97 13.91 -12.05
N ASP A 20 -8.45 13.66 -13.24
CA ASP A 20 -9.10 14.13 -14.46
C ASP A 20 -10.24 13.18 -14.83
N HIS A 21 -11.47 13.58 -14.49
CA HIS A 21 -12.64 13.00 -15.12
C HIS A 21 -12.87 13.79 -16.39
N ARG A 22 -12.70 13.14 -17.55
CA ARG A 22 -12.92 13.63 -18.92
C ARG A 22 -14.26 14.38 -19.18
N LEU A 23 -15.09 14.61 -18.16
CA LEU A 23 -16.36 15.32 -18.18
C LEU A 23 -16.44 16.29 -16.97
N LYS A 24 -15.98 17.53 -17.18
CA LYS A 24 -16.44 18.79 -16.57
C LYS A 24 -16.38 19.02 -15.04
N LYS A 25 -15.91 18.09 -14.20
CA LYS A 25 -15.78 18.35 -12.75
C LYS A 25 -14.40 17.99 -12.20
N ILE A 26 -13.69 19.00 -11.71
CA ILE A 26 -12.44 18.84 -10.96
C ILE A 26 -12.77 18.12 -9.65
N SER A 27 -12.18 16.94 -9.43
CA SER A 27 -12.21 16.24 -8.15
C SER A 27 -10.81 16.18 -7.55
N PHE A 28 -10.73 16.53 -6.27
CA PHE A 28 -9.52 16.35 -5.46
C PHE A 28 -9.70 15.11 -4.61
N LEU A 29 -8.74 14.18 -4.68
CA LEU A 29 -8.69 13.02 -3.79
C LEU A 29 -7.54 13.22 -2.81
N SER A 30 -7.86 13.20 -1.51
CA SER A 30 -6.85 13.18 -0.45
C SER A 30 -6.40 11.75 -0.19
N LEU A 31 -5.09 11.55 -0.03
CA LEU A 31 -4.52 10.24 0.23
C LEU A 31 -4.34 10.04 1.74
N GLU A 32 -4.96 8.99 2.27
CA GLU A 32 -4.87 8.65 3.70
C GLU A 32 -3.57 7.93 4.07
N ASN A 33 -2.88 7.34 3.08
CA ASN A 33 -1.72 6.50 3.29
C ASN A 33 -0.52 6.99 2.48
N VAL A 34 0.68 6.69 2.98
CA VAL A 34 1.93 7.04 2.31
C VAL A 34 1.96 6.39 0.92
N THR A 35 2.20 7.21 -0.10
CA THR A 35 2.34 6.75 -1.48
C THR A 35 3.81 6.64 -1.88
N TYR A 36 4.05 5.93 -2.98
CA TYR A 36 5.36 5.86 -3.61
C TYR A 36 5.81 7.24 -4.12
N GLY A 37 7.12 7.45 -4.24
CA GLY A 37 7.68 8.69 -4.80
C GLY A 37 7.75 9.87 -3.82
N THR A 38 7.20 9.75 -2.60
CA THR A 38 7.42 10.76 -1.56
C THR A 38 8.79 10.57 -0.90
N LYS A 39 9.53 11.66 -0.67
CA LYS A 39 10.84 11.62 0.02
C LYS A 39 10.84 10.80 1.32
N PRO A 40 9.84 10.90 2.22
CA PRO A 40 9.83 10.14 3.46
C PRO A 40 9.42 8.66 3.31
N ALA A 41 8.84 8.23 2.18
CA ALA A 41 8.29 6.87 2.05
C ALA A 41 9.30 5.76 2.36
N PRO A 42 10.54 5.77 1.83
CA PRO A 42 11.52 4.71 2.12
C PRO A 42 11.88 4.69 3.61
N TYR A 43 12.14 5.86 4.19
CA TYR A 43 12.52 5.99 5.60
C TYR A 43 11.43 5.44 6.52
N LEU A 44 10.17 5.84 6.31
CA LEU A 44 9.05 5.39 7.13
C LEU A 44 8.86 3.88 7.06
N ALA A 45 8.95 3.29 5.86
CA ALA A 45 8.80 1.85 5.71
C ALA A 45 9.95 1.07 6.35
N THR A 46 11.19 1.50 6.18
CA THR A 46 12.35 0.87 6.83
C THR A 46 12.24 0.97 8.35
N ARG A 47 11.82 2.12 8.89
CA ARG A 47 11.61 2.28 10.34
C ARG A 47 10.53 1.34 10.86
N CYS A 48 9.38 1.23 10.17
CA CYS A 48 8.33 0.28 10.55
C CYS A 48 8.83 -1.17 10.53
N LEU A 49 9.58 -1.58 9.49
CA LEU A 49 10.12 -2.94 9.40
C LEU A 49 11.12 -3.24 10.53
N LEU A 50 11.99 -2.29 10.87
CA LEU A 50 12.92 -2.43 11.98
C LEU A 50 12.19 -2.52 13.32
N GLN A 51 11.14 -1.72 13.50
CA GLN A 51 10.30 -1.76 14.69
C GLN A 51 9.61 -3.12 14.85
N LEU A 52 8.98 -3.62 13.78
CA LEU A 52 8.36 -4.95 13.76
C LEU A 52 9.37 -6.07 14.05
N ALA A 53 10.58 -5.97 13.49
CA ALA A 53 11.64 -6.93 13.76
C ALA A 53 12.14 -6.87 15.21
N HIS A 54 12.17 -5.68 15.82
CA HIS A 54 12.52 -5.53 17.24
C HIS A 54 11.44 -6.11 18.14
N GLU A 55 10.18 -5.76 17.90
CA GLU A 55 9.02 -6.29 18.64
C GLU A 55 8.94 -7.81 18.53
N GLY A 56 9.17 -8.37 17.33
CA GLY A 56 9.22 -9.80 17.10
C GLY A 56 10.37 -10.54 17.80
N ARG A 57 11.44 -9.85 18.22
CA ARG A 57 12.51 -10.42 19.05
C ARG A 57 12.20 -10.37 20.53
N THR A 58 11.54 -9.31 20.99
CA THR A 58 11.24 -9.10 22.43
C THR A 58 9.99 -9.83 22.87
N SER A 59 9.04 -10.06 21.96
CA SER A 59 7.86 -10.86 22.23
C SER A 59 8.14 -12.34 21.92
N THR A 60 8.35 -13.13 22.98
CA THR A 60 8.48 -14.61 22.95
C THR A 60 7.23 -15.34 22.43
N HIS A 61 6.23 -14.60 21.92
CA HIS A 61 4.94 -15.07 21.44
C HIS A 61 4.62 -14.70 20.00
N LEU A 62 5.55 -14.16 19.20
CA LEU A 62 5.40 -14.29 17.75
C LEU A 62 5.89 -15.69 17.36
N PRO A 63 5.02 -16.71 17.20
CA PRO A 63 5.49 -17.92 16.55
C PRO A 63 5.91 -17.49 15.15
N LEU A 64 7.15 -17.80 14.82
CA LEU A 64 7.68 -17.81 13.47
C LEU A 64 6.66 -18.45 12.52
N GLN A 65 5.79 -17.65 11.91
CA GLN A 65 5.03 -18.04 10.72
C GLN A 65 5.74 -17.60 9.45
N LEU A 66 7.00 -17.13 9.53
CA LEU A 66 7.83 -16.98 8.33
C LEU A 66 8.12 -18.33 7.65
N SER A 67 8.04 -19.46 8.35
CA SER A 67 8.12 -20.78 7.71
C SER A 67 6.83 -21.22 7.00
N LYS A 68 5.69 -20.53 7.22
CA LYS A 68 4.43 -20.77 6.51
C LYS A 68 4.21 -19.82 5.32
N ILE A 69 5.07 -18.83 5.12
CA ILE A 69 5.04 -17.94 3.95
C ILE A 69 6.07 -18.44 2.92
N ALA A 70 5.94 -19.70 2.52
CA ALA A 70 6.22 -20.07 1.13
C ALA A 70 5.13 -19.41 0.24
N PRO A 71 5.44 -19.00 -0.99
CA PRO A 71 4.98 -17.73 -1.55
C PRO A 71 3.50 -17.77 -1.97
N THR A 72 2.59 -17.40 -1.08
CA THR A 72 1.20 -17.08 -1.45
C THR A 72 1.12 -15.75 -2.21
N TRP A 73 2.18 -14.94 -2.18
CA TRP A 73 2.30 -13.70 -2.95
C TRP A 73 2.49 -13.93 -4.45
N MET A 74 2.95 -15.11 -4.88
CA MET A 74 2.97 -15.47 -6.31
C MET A 74 1.56 -15.81 -6.82
N THR A 75 0.69 -16.40 -5.99
CA THR A 75 -0.69 -16.71 -6.36
C THR A 75 -1.60 -15.48 -6.35
N PHE A 76 -1.45 -14.60 -5.35
CA PHE A 76 -2.25 -13.37 -5.25
C PHE A 76 -1.92 -12.35 -6.35
N CYS A 77 -0.68 -12.35 -6.86
CA CYS A 77 -0.29 -11.47 -7.96
C CYS A 77 -0.79 -11.95 -9.32
N GLN A 78 -1.24 -13.22 -9.46
CA GLN A 78 -1.83 -13.78 -10.68
C GLN A 78 -3.34 -13.51 -10.77
N GLU A 79 -4.07 -13.52 -9.64
CA GLU A 79 -5.53 -13.31 -9.60
C GLU A 79 -5.95 -11.84 -9.83
N GLN A 80 -5.11 -10.88 -9.44
CA GLN A 80 -5.44 -9.46 -9.67
C GLN A 80 -5.23 -9.03 -11.13
N THR A 81 -4.32 -9.68 -11.87
CA THR A 81 -4.09 -9.36 -13.28
C THR A 81 -5.19 -9.91 -14.19
N THR A 82 -5.78 -11.06 -13.88
CA THR A 82 -6.91 -11.60 -14.65
C THR A 82 -8.21 -10.84 -14.41
N SER A 83 -8.51 -10.42 -13.17
CA SER A 83 -9.72 -9.62 -12.89
C SER A 83 -9.66 -8.21 -13.49
N LEU A 84 -8.47 -7.59 -13.57
CA LEU A 84 -8.29 -6.29 -14.23
C LEU A 84 -8.22 -6.38 -15.75
N LEU A 85 -7.74 -7.50 -16.33
CA LEU A 85 -7.74 -7.72 -17.78
C LEU A 85 -9.14 -8.12 -18.31
N LEU A 86 -9.91 -8.94 -17.59
CA LEU A 86 -11.28 -9.30 -18.00
C LEU A 86 -12.23 -8.09 -17.95
N LYS A 87 -12.07 -7.20 -16.96
CA LYS A 87 -12.85 -5.94 -16.92
C LYS A 87 -12.51 -4.97 -18.06
N ARG A 88 -11.35 -5.11 -18.70
CA ARG A 88 -10.93 -4.27 -19.82
C ARG A 88 -11.41 -4.77 -21.18
N CYS A 89 -11.82 -6.04 -21.28
CA CYS A 89 -12.38 -6.62 -22.51
C CYS A 89 -13.92 -6.55 -22.59
N SER A 90 -14.62 -6.24 -21.49
CA SER A 90 -16.08 -6.13 -21.47
C SER A 90 -16.61 -4.72 -21.76
N ASP A 91 -15.74 -3.71 -21.81
CA ASP A 91 -16.08 -2.30 -22.04
C ASP A 91 -15.56 -1.80 -23.41
N ASN A 92 -15.47 -2.69 -24.39
CA ASN A 92 -15.20 -2.37 -25.81
C ASN A 92 -16.15 -3.16 -26.71
#